data_AF-A0A3P8MAJ3-F1
#
_entry.id   AF-A0A3P8MAJ3-F1
#
_cell.length_a   1.000
_cell.length_b   1.000
_cell.length_c   1.000
_cell.angle_alpha   90.00
_cell.angle_beta   90.00
_cell.angle_gamma   90.00
#
_symmetry.space_group_name_H-M   'P 1'
#
loop_
_entity.id
_entity.type
_entity.pdbx_description
1 polymer ?
#
loop_
_entity_poly.entity_id
_entity_poly.type
_entity_poly.pdbx_seq_one_letter_code
_entity_poly.pdbx_strand_id
1 'polypeptide(L)'
;MPFTGPHIYLIVDDYDLLASGTSNNPLAPLIPYLPYAADIGLHLVVARRSAGISRALYDSVVGGIREHNATMVLFSGDRQEGSLAPGVHLTHQPVGRVRIIRPHSAPVHAQTLLLESD
;
A
#
# COMPACT_ATOMS: atom_id res chain seq x y z
N MET A 1 14.98 -18.84 10.89
CA MET A 1 14.50 -18.40 12.22
C MET A 1 13.80 -17.07 12.01
N PRO A 2 12.62 -16.82 12.59
CA PRO A 2 12.02 -15.48 12.53
C PRO A 2 12.97 -14.46 13.16
N PHE A 3 12.95 -13.22 12.65
CA PHE A 3 13.68 -12.11 13.26
C PHE A 3 13.33 -11.98 14.75
N THR A 4 14.34 -11.79 15.61
CA THR A 4 14.17 -11.79 17.07
C THR A 4 14.38 -10.42 17.71
N GLY A 5 14.60 -9.37 16.92
CA GLY A 5 14.76 -7.99 17.40
C GLY A 5 13.42 -7.23 17.50
N PRO A 6 13.47 -5.94 17.85
CA PRO A 6 12.29 -5.09 17.89
C PRO A 6 11.72 -4.90 16.48
N HIS A 7 10.41 -5.04 16.35
CA HIS A 7 9.71 -4.78 15.10
C HIS A 7 9.40 -3.28 14.96
N ILE A 8 9.74 -2.70 13.81
CA ILE A 8 9.47 -1.29 13.49
C ILE A 8 8.30 -1.25 12.51
N TYR A 9 7.21 -0.61 12.92
CA TYR A 9 6.04 -0.36 12.09
C TYR A 9 5.99 1.12 11.70
N LEU A 10 6.20 1.40 10.42
CA LEU A 10 6.02 2.75 9.86
C LEU A 10 4.67 2.80 9.15
N ILE A 11 3.71 3.50 9.76
CA ILE A 11 2.37 3.69 9.22
C ILE A 11 2.30 5.12 8.67
N VAL A 12 2.00 5.23 7.38
CA VAL A 12 1.94 6.51 6.66
C VAL A 12 0.56 6.67 6.06
N ASP A 13 -0.18 7.64 6.56
CA ASP A 13 -1.48 8.02 6.02
C ASP A 13 -1.36 9.21 5.06
N ASP A 14 -2.37 9.40 4.20
CA ASP A 14 -2.43 10.47 3.19
C ASP A 14 -1.13 10.59 2.35
N TYR A 15 -0.53 9.45 1.98
CA TYR A 15 0.78 9.42 1.33
C TYR A 15 0.86 10.21 0.01
N ASP A 16 -0.27 10.37 -0.69
CA ASP A 16 -0.32 11.21 -1.89
C ASP A 16 0.03 12.68 -1.64
N LEU A 17 -0.12 13.19 -0.41
CA LEU A 17 0.34 14.53 -0.01
C LEU A 17 1.87 14.60 0.13
N LEU A 18 2.55 13.50 0.43
CA LEU A 18 4.02 13.41 0.49
C LEU A 18 4.63 13.20 -0.88
N ALA A 19 3.97 12.41 -1.74
CA ALA A 19 4.43 12.10 -3.08
C ALA A 19 4.27 13.27 -4.06
N SER A 20 3.28 14.14 -3.83
CA SER A 20 2.94 15.25 -4.73
C SER A 20 3.65 16.53 -4.31
N GLY A 21 4.91 16.73 -4.72
CA GLY A 21 5.45 18.10 -4.77
C GLY A 21 6.89 18.34 -4.32
N THR A 22 7.70 17.33 -4.00
CA THR A 22 9.12 17.57 -3.73
C THR A 22 10.00 16.49 -4.36
N SER A 23 11.17 16.89 -4.86
CA SER A 23 12.27 15.97 -5.23
C SER A 23 12.85 15.21 -4.02
N ASN A 24 12.18 15.27 -2.86
CA ASN A 24 12.68 14.78 -1.58
C ASN A 24 11.57 14.05 -0.81
N ASN A 25 11.04 12.98 -1.39
CA ASN A 25 10.15 12.07 -0.69
C ASN A 25 10.90 11.50 0.55
N PRO A 26 10.41 11.75 1.77
CA PRO A 26 11.12 11.36 3.00
C PRO A 26 11.22 9.84 3.18
N LEU A 27 10.42 9.05 2.45
CA LEU A 27 10.47 7.60 2.49
C LEU A 27 11.43 7.01 1.46
N ALA A 28 11.95 7.80 0.52
CA ALA A 28 12.90 7.31 -0.49
C ALA A 28 14.14 6.62 0.12
N PRO A 29 14.73 7.07 1.25
CA PRO A 29 15.83 6.38 1.91
C PRO A 29 15.50 4.96 2.41
N LEU A 30 14.23 4.59 2.51
CA LEU A 30 13.82 3.24 2.94
C LEU A 30 13.85 2.21 1.81
N ILE A 31 13.84 2.65 0.54
CA ILE A 31 13.78 1.78 -0.63
C ILE A 31 14.87 0.68 -0.60
N PRO A 32 16.15 0.96 -0.30
CA PRO A 32 17.19 -0.07 -0.26
C PRO A 32 16.98 -1.17 0.79
N TYR A 33 16.13 -0.93 1.80
CA TYR A 33 15.84 -1.87 2.88
C TYR A 33 14.59 -2.72 2.65
N LEU A 34 13.72 -2.34 1.70
CA LEU A 34 12.50 -3.10 1.38
C LEU A 34 12.75 -4.58 1.05
N PRO A 35 13.80 -4.97 0.28
CA PRO A 35 14.08 -6.38 0.03
C PRO A 35 14.37 -7.20 1.29
N TYR A 36 14.87 -6.55 2.34
CA TYR A 36 15.33 -7.17 3.59
C TYR A 36 14.35 -6.94 4.74
N ALA A 37 13.17 -6.37 4.48
CA ALA A 37 12.26 -5.88 5.52
C ALA A 37 11.91 -6.96 6.57
N ALA A 38 11.68 -8.19 6.14
CA ALA A 38 11.41 -9.33 7.03
C ALA A 38 12.61 -9.72 7.91
N ASP A 39 13.83 -9.60 7.38
CA ASP A 39 15.06 -9.97 8.07
C ASP A 39 15.51 -8.94 9.10
N ILE A 40 15.03 -7.70 8.98
CA ILE A 40 15.35 -6.59 9.90
C ILE A 40 14.17 -6.15 10.77
N GLY A 41 13.02 -6.83 10.66
CA GLY A 41 11.81 -6.49 11.41
C GLY A 41 11.14 -5.18 10.99
N LEU A 42 11.34 -4.72 9.75
CA LEU A 42 10.71 -3.52 9.20
C LEU A 42 9.35 -3.86 8.58
N HIS A 43 8.33 -3.08 8.92
CA HIS A 43 6.98 -3.16 8.36
C HIS A 43 6.56 -1.78 7.89
N LEU A 44 6.25 -1.65 6.60
CA LEU A 44 5.80 -0.39 6.00
C LEU A 44 4.34 -0.52 5.56
N VAL A 45 3.47 0.32 6.12
CA VAL A 45 2.05 0.39 5.78
C VAL A 45 1.76 1.79 5.27
N VAL A 46 1.31 1.87 4.02
CA VAL A 46 1.05 3.15 3.34
C VAL A 46 -0.41 3.19 2.90
N ALA A 47 -1.13 4.21 3.34
CA ALA A 47 -2.46 4.55 2.86
C ALA A 47 -2.38 5.79 1.97
N ARG A 48 -3.10 5.73 0.84
CA ARG A 48 -3.23 6.85 -0.10
C ARG A 48 -4.60 6.88 -0.73
N ARG A 49 -4.97 8.03 -1.27
CA ARG A 49 -6.21 8.18 -2.04
C ARG A 49 -6.18 7.34 -3.31
N SER A 50 -7.35 6.86 -3.74
CA SER A 50 -7.51 6.11 -4.99
C SER A 50 -7.19 6.94 -6.23
N ALA A 51 -7.40 8.26 -6.17
CA ALA A 51 -7.22 9.17 -7.29
C ALA A 51 -5.79 9.10 -7.86
N GLY A 52 -5.69 9.05 -9.18
CA GLY A 52 -4.44 8.98 -9.92
C GLY A 52 -3.62 7.70 -9.67
N ILE A 53 -4.22 6.58 -9.28
CA ILE A 53 -3.48 5.35 -8.94
C ILE A 53 -2.53 4.91 -10.05
N SER A 54 -2.95 4.97 -11.32
CA SER A 54 -2.08 4.61 -12.45
C SER A 54 -0.79 5.43 -12.51
N ARG A 55 -0.82 6.71 -12.13
CA ARG A 55 0.38 7.56 -12.02
C ARG A 55 1.16 7.27 -10.75
N ALA A 56 0.47 7.08 -9.64
CA ALA A 56 1.09 6.82 -8.35
C ALA A 56 1.91 5.52 -8.32
N LEU A 57 1.60 4.53 -9.17
CA LEU A 57 2.40 3.31 -9.30
C LEU A 57 3.81 3.54 -9.89
N TYR A 58 4.08 4.72 -10.44
CA TYR A 58 5.42 5.13 -10.89
C TYR A 58 6.23 5.84 -9.79
N ASP A 59 5.62 6.18 -8.66
CA ASP A 59 6.36 6.66 -7.49
C ASP A 59 7.30 5.56 -6.99
N SER A 60 8.55 5.91 -6.68
CA SER A 60 9.61 4.94 -6.39
C SER A 60 9.35 4.12 -5.13
N VAL A 61 8.69 4.70 -4.12
CA VAL A 61 8.37 3.99 -2.88
C VAL A 61 7.19 3.05 -3.09
N VAL A 62 6.10 3.52 -3.70
CA VAL A 62 4.93 2.67 -4.02
C VAL A 62 5.32 1.55 -4.98
N GLY A 63 6.12 1.86 -5.99
CA GLY A 63 6.70 0.91 -6.93
C GLY A 63 7.54 -0.15 -6.22
N GLY A 64 8.50 0.26 -5.39
CA GLY A 64 9.36 -0.65 -4.63
C GLY A 64 8.60 -1.55 -3.68
N ILE A 65 7.60 -1.02 -2.94
CA ILE A 65 6.74 -1.82 -2.06
C ILE A 65 6.02 -2.92 -2.88
N ARG A 66 5.46 -2.56 -4.05
CA ARG A 66 4.74 -3.51 -4.91
C ARG A 66 5.67 -4.56 -5.51
N GLU A 67 6.87 -4.18 -5.94
CA GLU A 67 7.88 -5.10 -6.49
C GLU A 67 8.29 -6.17 -5.47
N HIS A 68 8.29 -5.83 -4.19
CA HIS A 68 8.56 -6.77 -3.09
C HIS A 68 7.31 -7.49 -2.57
N ASN A 69 6.34 -7.78 -3.45
CA ASN A 69 5.22 -8.68 -3.18
C ASN A 69 4.30 -8.23 -2.02
N ALA A 70 4.23 -6.91 -1.77
CA ALA A 70 3.36 -6.38 -0.73
C ALA A 70 1.88 -6.70 -0.98
N THR A 71 1.15 -6.88 0.11
CA THR A 71 -0.32 -6.98 0.08
C THR A 71 -0.93 -5.62 -0.25
N MET A 72 -1.86 -5.58 -1.19
CA MET A 72 -2.65 -4.38 -1.48
C MET A 72 -4.07 -4.54 -0.93
N VAL A 73 -4.56 -3.51 -0.23
CA VAL A 73 -5.94 -3.45 0.28
C VAL A 73 -6.68 -2.36 -0.49
N LEU A 74 -7.62 -2.77 -1.35
CA LEU A 74 -8.31 -1.89 -2.26
C LEU A 74 -9.70 -1.54 -1.72
N PHE A 75 -9.86 -0.28 -1.30
CA PHE A 75 -11.14 0.31 -0.92
C PHE A 75 -11.96 0.72 -2.16
N SER A 76 -12.99 1.54 -1.95
CA SER A 76 -13.79 2.13 -3.02
C SER A 76 -12.94 3.02 -3.93
N GLY A 77 -13.23 2.99 -5.24
CA GLY A 77 -12.60 3.89 -6.22
C GLY A 77 -13.14 3.65 -7.62
N ASP A 78 -12.75 4.51 -8.55
CA ASP A 78 -13.21 4.45 -9.94
C ASP A 78 -12.30 3.57 -10.80
N ARG A 79 -12.90 2.74 -11.66
CA ARG A 79 -12.18 1.93 -12.65
C ARG A 79 -11.38 2.79 -13.63
N GLN A 80 -11.82 4.03 -13.90
CA GLN A 80 -11.14 4.97 -14.80
C GLN A 80 -9.79 5.46 -14.27
N GLU A 81 -9.50 5.27 -12.98
CA GLU A 81 -8.18 5.59 -12.39
C GLU A 81 -7.06 4.69 -12.91
N GLY A 82 -7.42 3.55 -13.51
CA GLY A 82 -6.52 2.66 -14.22
C GLY A 82 -6.41 1.26 -13.62
N SER A 83 -5.40 0.53 -14.10
CA SER A 83 -5.09 -0.83 -13.65
C SER A 83 -3.98 -0.81 -12.59
N LEU A 84 -4.14 -1.56 -11.52
CA LEU A 84 -3.13 -1.72 -10.46
C LEU A 84 -2.17 -2.89 -10.74
N ALA A 85 -2.71 -3.94 -11.35
CA ALA A 85 -2.06 -5.16 -11.80
C ALA A 85 -2.94 -5.82 -12.88
N PRO A 86 -2.46 -6.80 -13.66
CA PRO A 86 -3.29 -7.46 -14.69
C PRO A 86 -4.63 -7.95 -14.14
N GLY A 87 -5.73 -7.42 -14.68
CA GLY A 87 -7.11 -7.74 -14.24
C GLY A 87 -7.54 -7.11 -12.90
N VAL A 88 -6.68 -6.32 -12.24
CA VAL A 88 -6.96 -5.66 -10.96
C VAL A 88 -7.26 -4.18 -11.18
N HIS A 89 -8.53 -3.83 -11.00
CA HIS A 89 -9.02 -2.47 -11.05
C HIS A 89 -9.76 -2.11 -9.76
N LEU A 90 -9.88 -0.81 -9.50
CA LEU A 90 -10.80 -0.30 -8.48
C LEU A 90 -12.24 -0.47 -8.93
N THR A 91 -13.12 -0.50 -7.94
CA THR A 91 -14.56 -0.62 -8.11
C THR A 91 -15.25 0.20 -7.03
N HIS A 92 -16.43 0.74 -7.32
CA HIS A 92 -17.25 1.37 -6.29
C HIS A 92 -17.66 0.35 -5.24
N GLN A 93 -17.43 0.68 -3.98
CA GLN A 93 -17.70 -0.16 -2.82
C GLN A 93 -18.31 0.68 -1.69
N PRO A 94 -19.14 0.09 -0.81
CA PRO A 94 -19.54 0.74 0.44
C PRO A 94 -18.32 1.08 1.32
N VAL A 95 -18.50 2.03 2.24
CA VAL A 95 -17.44 2.43 3.19
C VAL A 95 -16.97 1.20 3.99
N GLY A 96 -15.65 1.08 4.13
CA GLY A 96 -14.99 -0.02 4.83
C GLY A 96 -14.96 -1.35 4.06
N ARG A 97 -15.64 -1.49 2.91
CA ARG A 97 -15.52 -2.70 2.10
C ARG A 97 -14.21 -2.67 1.30
N VAL A 98 -13.49 -3.79 1.34
CA VAL A 98 -12.17 -3.92 0.71
C VAL A 98 -12.02 -5.19 -0.11
N ARG A 99 -11.12 -5.12 -1.09
CA ARG A 99 -10.56 -6.27 -1.80
C ARG A 99 -9.08 -6.38 -1.46
N ILE A 100 -8.68 -7.50 -0.88
CA ILE A 100 -7.30 -7.79 -0.52
C ILE A 100 -6.66 -8.57 -1.66
N ILE A 101 -5.61 -8.00 -2.24
CA ILE A 101 -4.84 -8.57 -3.33
C ILE A 101 -3.48 -8.97 -2.76
N ARG A 102 -3.12 -10.25 -2.92
CA ARG A 102 -1.82 -10.79 -2.54
C ARG A 102 -1.20 -11.53 -3.72
N PRO A 103 0.12 -11.55 -3.85
CA PRO A 103 0.80 -12.39 -4.82
C PRO A 103 0.36 -13.85 -4.69
N HIS A 104 0.17 -14.52 -5.82
CA HIS A 104 -0.14 -15.95 -5.90
C HIS A 104 -1.40 -16.40 -5.14
N SER A 105 -2.31 -15.47 -4.82
CA SER A 105 -3.54 -15.76 -4.08
C SER A 105 -4.75 -15.19 -4.81
N ALA A 106 -5.89 -15.87 -4.68
CA ALA A 106 -7.15 -15.30 -5.13
C ALA A 106 -7.49 -14.02 -4.34
N PRO A 107 -8.09 -12.99 -4.97
CA PRO A 107 -8.59 -11.82 -4.27
C PRO A 107 -9.57 -12.19 -3.16
N VAL A 108 -9.43 -11.57 -1.99
CA VAL A 108 -10.34 -11.77 -0.85
C VAL A 108 -11.17 -10.52 -0.63
N HIS A 109 -12.49 -10.66 -0.53
CA HIS A 109 -13.36 -9.58 -0.10
C HIS A 109 -13.47 -9.56 1.42
N ALA A 110 -13.39 -8.38 2.02
CA ALA A 110 -13.54 -8.20 3.46
C ALA A 110 -14.27 -6.89 3.77
N GLN A 111 -14.74 -6.77 5.02
CA GLN A 111 -15.29 -5.55 5.58
C GLN A 111 -14.41 -5.15 6.77
N THR A 112 -13.89 -3.93 6.76
CA THR A 112 -13.13 -3.39 7.88
C THR A 112 -14.06 -3.09 9.05
N LEU A 113 -13.53 -3.26 10.25
CA LEU A 113 -14.18 -2.75 11.46
C LEU A 113 -14.04 -1.23 11.49
N LEU A 114 -15.10 -0.57 11.95
CA LEU A 114 -15.02 0.83 12.35
C LEU A 114 -14.56 0.85 13.80
N LEU A 115 -13.42 1.50 14.06
CA LEU A 115 -12.98 1.81 15.40
C LEU A 115 -13.53 3.20 15.74
N GLU A 116 -14.45 3.27 16.69
CA GLU A 116 -14.88 4.55 17.23
C GLU A 116 -13.78 5.11 18.14
N SER A 117 -13.49 6.38 17.99
CA SER A 117 -12.61 7.10 18.91
C SER A 117 -13.46 7.60 20.08
N ASP A 118 -13.11 7.24 21.30
CA ASP A 118 -13.66 7.85 22.52
C ASP A 118 -13.36 9.37 22.58
#